data_AF-W1XK41-F1
#
_entry.id   AF-W1XK41-F1
#
_cell.length_a   1.000
_cell.length_b   1.000
_cell.length_c   1.000
_cell.angle_alpha   90.00
_cell.angle_beta   90.00
_cell.angle_gamma   90.00
#
_symmetry.space_group_name_H-M   'P 1'
#
loop_
_entity.id
_entity.type
_entity.pdbx_description
1 polymer ?
#
loop_
_entity_poly.entity_id
_entity_poly.type
_entity_poly.pdbx_seq_one_letter_code
_entity_poly.pdbx_strand_id
1 'polypeptide(L)'
;LGTLIGLIHMLGNLSDASTIASGMGKALITTYYGSLLANLIATPIAQNLSAKSAYEVNMREMMVEGIIAIQSGVNPRIVEDKLISYLSPSEREEYSKTHGDSAQVSEGVA
;
A
#
# COMPACT_ATOMS: atom_id res chain seq x y z
N LEU A 1 6.62 -1.81 26.73
CA LEU A 1 7.63 -1.06 27.52
C LEU A 1 7.00 -0.35 28.72
N GLY A 2 5.99 0.51 28.54
CA GLY A 2 5.32 1.19 29.66
C GLY A 2 4.72 0.26 30.72
N THR A 3 4.15 -0.87 30.31
CA THR A 3 3.65 -1.91 31.22
C THR A 3 4.73 -2.50 32.11
N LEU A 4 5.90 -2.82 31.54
CA LEU A 4 7.05 -3.34 32.28
C LEU A 4 7.59 -2.29 33.27
N ILE A 5 7.68 -1.02 32.86
CA ILE A 5 8.14 0.08 33.73
C ILE A 5 7.17 0.29 34.91
N GLY A 6 5.85 0.23 34.66
CA GLY A 6 4.86 0.34 35.73
C GLY A 6 4.89 -0.84 36.71
N LEU A 7 5.11 -2.07 36.21
CA LEU A 7 5.28 -3.25 37.06
C LEU A 7 6.55 -3.18 37.91
N ILE A 8 7.68 -2.70 37.36
CA ILE A 8 8.92 -2.49 38.12
C ILE A 8 8.70 -1.48 39.26
N HIS A 9 7.99 -0.38 38.98
CA HIS A 9 7.68 0.63 39.99
C HIS A 9 6.75 0.09 41.09
N MET A 10 5.78 -0.75 40.71
CA MET A 10 4.82 -1.36 41.62
C MET A 10 5.44 -2.43 42.52
N LEU A 11 6.41 -3.20 42.01
CA LEU A 11 7.15 -4.20 42.79
C LEU A 11 8.23 -3.58 43.70
N GLY A 12 8.70 -2.37 43.39
CA GLY A 12 9.72 -1.68 44.18
C GLY A 12 9.24 -1.13 45.52
N ASN A 13 7.94 -0.87 45.69
CA ASN A 13 7.34 -0.37 46.93
C ASN A 13 5.95 -0.98 47.16
N LEU A 14 5.92 -2.25 47.53
CA LEU A 14 4.66 -2.98 47.71
C LEU A 14 3.86 -2.56 48.96
N SER A 15 4.50 -1.83 49.87
CA SER A 15 3.93 -1.46 51.18
C SER A 15 2.98 -0.26 51.12
N ASP A 16 3.02 0.54 50.06
CA ASP A 16 2.21 1.77 49.93
C ASP A 16 1.24 1.68 48.74
N ALA A 17 -0.05 1.55 49.06
CA ALA A 17 -1.15 1.46 48.09
C ALA A 17 -1.21 2.67 47.12
N SER A 18 -0.73 3.85 47.54
CA SER A 18 -0.70 5.04 46.69
C SER A 18 0.28 4.89 45.52
N THR A 19 1.46 4.31 45.78
CA THR A 19 2.49 4.07 44.76
C THR A 19 2.08 2.99 43.76
N ILE A 20 1.35 1.98 44.23
CA ILE A 20 0.76 0.93 43.38
C ILE A 20 -0.25 1.53 42.40
N ALA A 21 -1.16 2.37 42.89
CA ALA A 21 -2.17 3.02 42.04
C ALA A 21 -1.52 3.94 40.99
N SER A 22 -0.48 4.70 41.38
CA SER A 22 0.26 5.57 40.45
C SER A 22 1.04 4.77 39.38
N GLY A 23 1.69 3.66 39.79
CA GLY A 23 2.44 2.77 38.89
C GLY A 23 1.54 2.11 37.84
N MET A 24 0.39 1.60 38.27
CA MET A 24 -0.60 0.98 37.38
C MET A 24 -1.23 2.00 36.43
N GLY A 25 -1.58 3.19 36.92
CA GLY A 25 -2.14 4.26 36.07
C GLY A 25 -1.20 4.65 34.92
N LYS A 26 0.10 4.83 35.20
CA LYS A 26 1.11 5.12 34.18
C LYS A 26 1.22 4.00 33.13
N ALA A 27 1.20 2.73 33.55
CA ALA A 27 1.25 1.58 32.65
C ALA A 27 0.07 1.54 31.67
N LEU A 28 -1.15 1.77 32.17
CA LEU A 28 -2.37 1.75 31.36
C LEU A 28 -2.41 2.92 30.37
N ILE A 29 -2.05 4.12 30.82
CA ILE A 29 -2.01 5.32 29.96
C ILE A 29 -1.00 5.13 28.81
N THR A 30 0.21 4.65 29.11
CA THR A 30 1.21 4.40 28.06
C THR A 30 0.74 3.32 27.08
N THR A 31 0.03 2.29 27.54
CA THR A 31 -0.52 1.24 26.67
C THR A 31 -1.60 1.80 25.77
N TYR A 32 -2.51 2.61 26.32
CA TYR A 32 -3.57 3.28 25.58
C TYR A 32 -3.00 4.18 24.47
N TYR A 33 -2.08 5.09 24.81
CA TYR A 33 -1.46 5.96 23.81
C TYR A 33 -0.66 5.19 22.76
N GLY A 34 0.02 4.10 23.14
CA GLY A 34 0.73 3.23 22.22
C GLY A 34 -0.20 2.55 21.22
N SER A 35 -1.27 1.90 21.71
CA SER A 35 -2.25 1.25 20.84
C SER A 35 -3.03 2.24 19.97
N LEU A 36 -3.29 3.43 20.50
CA LEU A 36 -3.97 4.49 19.76
C LEU A 36 -3.08 4.97 18.61
N LEU A 37 -1.82 5.35 18.88
CA LEU A 37 -0.92 5.84 17.85
C LEU A 37 -0.61 4.76 16.78
N ALA A 38 -0.45 3.51 17.19
CA ALA A 38 -0.25 2.40 16.26
C ALA A 38 -1.43 2.23 15.30
N ASN A 39 -2.65 2.10 15.84
CA ASN A 39 -3.82 1.78 15.01
C ASN A 39 -4.39 2.99 14.27
N LEU A 40 -4.34 4.19 14.86
CA LEU A 40 -4.94 5.39 14.25
C LEU A 40 -4.01 6.10 13.27
N ILE A 41 -2.69 6.03 13.47
CA ILE A 41 -1.72 6.82 12.69
C ILE A 41 -0.81 5.90 11.89
N ALA A 42 -0.09 4.99 12.54
CA ALA A 42 0.93 4.20 11.86
C ALA A 42 0.32 3.22 10.85
N THR A 43 -0.75 2.51 11.21
CA THR A 43 -1.42 1.55 10.31
C THR A 43 -1.96 2.18 9.02
N PRO A 44 -2.77 3.26 9.04
CA PRO A 44 -3.27 3.85 7.79
C PRO A 44 -2.16 4.46 6.93
N ILE A 45 -1.11 5.02 7.54
CA ILE A 45 0.06 5.51 6.80
C ILE A 45 0.77 4.36 6.09
N ALA A 46 1.02 3.25 6.80
CA ALA A 46 1.65 2.07 6.22
C ALA A 46 0.82 1.48 5.08
N GLN A 47 -0.51 1.39 5.24
CA GLN A 47 -1.42 0.91 4.20
C GLN A 47 -1.41 1.82 2.97
N ASN A 48 -1.47 3.15 3.15
CA ASN A 48 -1.42 4.09 2.03
C ASN A 48 -0.10 3.99 1.26
N LEU A 49 1.03 3.91 1.98
CA LEU A 49 2.34 3.79 1.36
C LEU A 49 2.50 2.45 0.63
N SER A 50 2.02 1.36 1.22
CA SER A 50 2.04 0.04 0.58
C SER A 50 1.17 0.01 -0.68
N ALA A 51 0.00 0.66 -0.67
CA ALA A 51 -0.86 0.76 -1.85
C ALA A 51 -0.19 1.56 -2.98
N LYS A 52 0.43 2.71 -2.66
CA LYS A 52 1.21 3.49 -3.63
C LYS A 52 2.39 2.70 -4.18
N SER A 53 3.12 2.00 -3.31
CA SER A 53 4.24 1.16 -3.70
C SER A 53 3.80 0.02 -4.63
N ALA A 54 2.66 -0.62 -4.38
CA ALA A 54 2.13 -1.66 -5.25
C ALA A 54 1.81 -1.13 -6.67
N TYR A 55 1.18 0.04 -6.78
CA TYR A 55 0.95 0.70 -8.08
C TYR A 55 2.27 0.99 -8.81
N GLU A 56 3.23 1.53 -8.06
CA GLU A 56 4.56 1.85 -8.55
C GLU A 56 5.37 0.62 -9.01
N VAL A 57 5.20 -0.53 -8.36
CA VAL A 57 5.79 -1.81 -8.78
C VAL A 57 5.16 -2.29 -10.08
N ASN A 58 3.82 -2.27 -10.17
CA ASN A 58 3.10 -2.71 -11.36
C ASN A 58 3.47 -1.88 -12.61
N MET A 59 3.59 -0.55 -12.46
CA MET A 59 4.04 0.33 -13.54
C MET A 59 5.48 0.00 -13.98
N ARG A 60 6.38 -0.33 -13.04
CA ARG A 60 7.75 -0.74 -13.36
C ARG A 60 7.81 -2.11 -14.04
N GLU A 61 6.98 -3.05 -13.62
CA GLU A 61 6.82 -4.35 -14.30
C GLU A 61 6.37 -4.17 -15.75
N MET A 62 5.35 -3.34 -15.98
CA MET A 62 4.87 -2.99 -17.32
C MET A 62 6.01 -2.41 -18.20
N MET A 63 6.81 -1.47 -17.65
CA MET A 63 7.95 -0.89 -18.38
C MET A 63 9.01 -1.93 -18.72
N VAL A 64 9.35 -2.81 -17.78
CA VAL A 64 10.37 -3.87 -18.00
C VAL A 64 9.91 -4.83 -19.08
N GLU A 65 8.66 -5.30 -19.03
CA GLU A 65 8.08 -6.16 -20.07
C GLU A 65 8.07 -5.48 -21.43
N GLY A 66 7.73 -4.19 -21.50
CA GLY A 66 7.79 -3.40 -22.74
C GLY A 66 9.20 -3.36 -23.32
N ILE A 67 10.21 -3.11 -22.50
CA ILE A 67 11.62 -3.06 -22.94
C ILE A 67 12.07 -4.44 -23.44
N ILE A 68 11.74 -5.52 -22.73
CA ILE A 68 12.08 -6.89 -23.15
C ILE A 68 11.41 -7.25 -24.48
N ALA A 69 10.15 -6.85 -24.66
CA ALA A 69 9.41 -7.12 -25.90
C ALA A 69 9.99 -6.37 -27.10
N ILE A 70 10.42 -5.11 -26.91
CA ILE A 70 11.12 -4.32 -27.93
C ILE A 70 12.46 -4.97 -28.28
N GLN A 71 13.25 -5.38 -27.28
CA GLN A 71 14.53 -6.06 -27.50
C GLN A 71 14.37 -7.37 -28.27
N SER A 72 13.32 -8.13 -27.95
CA SER A 72 13.03 -9.42 -28.57
C SER A 72 12.48 -9.30 -30.00
N GLY A 73 12.22 -8.08 -30.49
CA GLY A 73 11.72 -7.85 -31.85
C GLY A 73 10.29 -8.34 -32.06
N VAL A 74 9.47 -8.39 -31.00
CA VAL A 74 8.06 -8.78 -31.08
C VAL A 74 7.29 -7.73 -31.89
N ASN A 75 6.28 -8.16 -32.67
CA ASN A 75 5.42 -7.24 -33.42
C ASN A 75 4.82 -6.18 -32.45
N PRO A 76 4.99 -4.88 -32.71
CA PRO A 76 4.51 -3.80 -31.83
C PRO A 76 3.03 -3.95 -31.43
N ARG A 77 2.18 -4.49 -32.31
CA ARG A 77 0.76 -4.69 -32.04
C ARG A 77 0.50 -5.74 -30.94
N ILE A 78 1.32 -6.79 -30.89
CA ILE A 78 1.25 -7.80 -29.83
C ILE A 78 1.79 -7.25 -28.51
N VAL A 79 2.82 -6.38 -28.58
CA VAL A 79 3.35 -5.71 -27.38
C VAL A 79 2.31 -4.78 -26.79
N GLU A 80 1.61 -4.01 -27.63
CA GLU A 80 0.51 -3.14 -27.25
C GLU A 80 -0.61 -3.91 -26.53
N ASP A 81 -1.13 -4.99 -27.14
CA ASP A 81 -2.16 -5.84 -26.51
C ASP A 81 -1.72 -6.39 -25.15
N LYS A 82 -0.44 -6.76 -25.02
CA LYS A 82 0.13 -7.26 -23.76
C LYS A 82 0.22 -6.15 -22.70
N LEU A 83 0.64 -4.94 -23.07
CA LEU A 83 0.74 -3.79 -22.16
C LEU A 83 -0.65 -3.28 -21.73
N ILE A 84 -1.65 -3.33 -22.60
CA ILE A 84 -3.05 -3.00 -22.30
C ILE A 84 -3.61 -3.88 -21.17
N SER A 85 -3.11 -5.12 -21.04
CA SER A 85 -3.52 -6.02 -19.96
C SER A 85 -3.07 -5.57 -18.55
N TYR A 86 -2.04 -4.73 -18.45
CA TYR A 86 -1.55 -4.16 -17.19
C TYR A 86 -2.36 -2.93 -16.73
N LEU A 87 -3.14 -2.30 -17.62
CA LEU A 87 -4.00 -1.17 -17.26
C LEU A 87 -5.21 -1.66 -16.46
N SER A 88 -5.64 -0.85 -15.49
CA SER A 88 -6.90 -1.08 -14.77
C SER A 88 -8.10 -1.00 -15.72
N PRO A 89 -9.26 -1.61 -15.41
CA PRO A 89 -10.43 -1.60 -16.29
C PRO A 89 -10.85 -0.19 -16.72
N SER A 90 -10.79 0.78 -15.81
CA SER A 90 -11.12 2.18 -16.09
C SER A 90 -10.13 2.84 -17.04
N GLU A 91 -8.83 2.64 -16.83
CA GLU A 91 -7.78 3.15 -17.73
C GLU A 91 -7.84 2.48 -19.10
N ARG A 92 -8.24 1.21 -19.16
CA ARG A 92 -8.40 0.45 -20.40
C ARG A 92 -9.56 0.98 -21.26
N GLU A 93 -10.68 1.34 -20.63
CA GLU A 93 -11.80 2.00 -21.30
C GLU A 93 -11.41 3.39 -21.83
N GLU A 94 -10.64 4.15 -21.06
CA GLU A 94 -10.16 5.47 -21.48
C GLU A 94 -9.18 5.39 -22.66
N TYR A 95 -8.25 4.44 -22.61
CA TYR A 95 -7.35 4.12 -23.71
C TYR A 95 -8.13 3.73 -24.98
N SER A 96 -9.14 2.87 -24.82
CA SER A 96 -10.00 2.43 -25.93
C SER A 96 -10.82 3.58 -26.52
N LYS A 97 -11.26 4.56 -25.71
CA LYS A 97 -11.97 5.75 -26.22
C LYS A 97 -11.06 6.70 -26.98
N THR A 98 -9.80 6.86 -26.56
CA THR A 98 -8.84 7.76 -27.21
C THR A 98 -8.18 7.16 -28.45
N HIS A 99 -8.02 5.82 -28.50
CA HIS A 99 -7.28 5.14 -29.58
C HIS A 99 -8.18 4.22 -30.43
N GLY A 100 -9.35 3.82 -29.94
CA GLY A 100 -10.30 2.95 -30.65
C GLY A 100 -11.02 3.62 -31.84
N ASP A 101 -10.90 4.93 -32.02
CA ASP A 101 -11.37 5.62 -33.23
C ASP A 101 -10.53 5.27 -34.47
N SER A 102 -9.34 4.66 -34.29
CA SER A 102 -8.48 4.20 -35.39
C SER A 102 -8.72 2.72 -35.78
N ALA A 103 -9.38 1.92 -34.93
CA ALA A 103 -9.61 0.50 -35.18
C ALA A 103 -10.95 0.21 -35.90
N GLN A 104 -11.96 1.07 -35.77
CA GLN A 104 -13.26 0.86 -36.44
C GLN A 104 -13.31 1.30 -37.91
N VAL A 105 -12.32 2.05 -38.42
CA VAL A 105 -12.34 2.55 -39.81
C VAL A 105 -11.86 1.49 -40.83
N SER A 106 -11.17 0.41 -40.42
CA SER A 106 -10.62 -0.57 -41.35
C SER A 106 -11.50 -1.79 -41.65
N GLU A 107 -12.52 -2.10 -40.82
CA GLU A 107 -13.42 -3.25 -41.07
C GLU A 107 -14.74 -2.85 -41.77
N GLY A 108 -14.94 -1.55 -42.04
CA GLY A 108 -16.17 -1.02 -42.67
C GLY A 108 -16.05 -0.64 -44.15
N VAL A 109 -14.89 -0.79 -44.80
CA VAL A 109 -14.70 -0.47 -46.22
C VAL A 109 -13.81 -1.52 -46.90
N ALA A 110 -14.38 -2.70 -47.17
CA ALA A 110 -14.00 -3.58 -48.29
C ALA A 110 -15.12 -4.62 -48.50
#